data_AF-A0A520GHP9-F1
#
_entry.id   AF-A0A520GHP9-F1
#
_cell.length_a   1.000
_cell.length_b   1.000
_cell.length_c   1.000
_cell.angle_alpha   90.00
_cell.angle_beta   90.00
_cell.angle_gamma   90.00
#
_symmetry.space_group_name_H-M   'P 1'
#
loop_
_entity.id
_entity.type
_entity.pdbx_description
1 polymer ?
#
loop_
_entity_poly.entity_id
_entity_poly.type
_entity_poly.pdbx_seq_one_letter_code
_entity_poly.pdbx_strand_id
1 'polypeptide(L)'
;MAWQRESAVFVDDIVGSKYFLRGPEAAAAGILRALSIPCSVRGNDVWVLSLLSSAATPIALRTEIWRPDAGGLQLQRAVGRCEINGPLPCGGSQAWPIDALGPIGLAWRSGVAQAASGGAVHAALTADEARAAGLRSLLALPVVDDGAVCEVVGLYF
;
A
#
# COMPACT_ATOMS: atom_id res chain seq x y z
N MET A 1 6.29 2.26 -14.15
CA MET A 1 6.47 0.96 -13.46
C MET A 1 7.19 1.22 -12.14
N ALA A 2 7.18 0.30 -11.16
CA ALA A 2 7.70 0.60 -9.82
C ALA A 2 9.18 1.06 -9.83
N TRP A 3 10.03 0.40 -10.62
CA TRP A 3 11.44 0.78 -10.78
C TRP A 3 11.69 2.11 -11.51
N GLN A 4 10.76 2.57 -12.34
CA GLN A 4 10.89 3.87 -13.03
C GLN A 4 10.41 5.04 -12.18
N ARG A 5 9.62 4.74 -11.14
CA ARG A 5 8.95 5.76 -10.32
C ARG A 5 9.50 5.80 -8.91
N GLU A 6 10.46 4.93 -8.58
CA GLU A 6 11.03 4.74 -7.23
C GLU A 6 9.94 4.70 -6.15
N SER A 7 8.77 4.16 -6.53
CA SER A 7 7.57 4.11 -5.70
C SER A 7 6.77 2.85 -6.00
N ALA A 8 6.03 2.42 -5.00
CA ALA A 8 5.13 1.31 -5.09
C ALA A 8 4.01 1.60 -6.09
N VAL A 9 3.63 0.54 -6.78
CA VAL A 9 2.59 0.54 -7.80
C VAL A 9 1.61 -0.55 -7.44
N PHE A 10 0.36 -0.15 -7.24
CA PHE A 10 -0.77 -1.06 -7.13
C PHE A 10 -1.56 -1.06 -8.43
N VAL A 11 -1.82 -2.24 -8.96
CA VAL A 11 -2.65 -2.47 -10.14
C VAL A 11 -3.90 -3.21 -9.70
N ASP A 12 -5.02 -2.50 -9.70
CA ASP A 12 -6.32 -3.04 -9.26
C ASP A 12 -6.94 -4.01 -10.28
N ASP A 13 -6.68 -3.78 -11.57
CA ASP A 13 -7.09 -4.67 -12.64
C ASP A 13 -5.92 -4.91 -13.59
N ILE A 14 -5.26 -6.06 -13.41
CA ILE A 14 -4.16 -6.49 -14.28
C ILE A 14 -4.68 -6.82 -15.69
N VAL A 15 -5.87 -7.39 -15.81
CA VAL A 15 -6.42 -7.87 -17.09
C VAL A 15 -6.71 -6.68 -18.01
N GLY A 16 -7.24 -5.60 -17.44
CA GLY A 16 -7.45 -4.33 -18.15
C GLY A 16 -6.20 -3.46 -18.31
N SER A 17 -5.06 -3.82 -17.72
CA SER A 17 -3.87 -2.97 -17.70
C SER A 17 -3.09 -3.01 -19.01
N LYS A 18 -2.93 -1.85 -19.65
CA LYS A 18 -2.07 -1.68 -20.84
C LYS A 18 -0.57 -1.86 -20.56
N TYR A 19 -0.18 -1.91 -19.29
CA TYR A 19 1.22 -1.96 -18.87
C TYR A 19 1.66 -3.36 -18.41
N PHE A 20 0.74 -4.33 -18.37
CA PHE A 20 1.03 -5.68 -17.97
C PHE A 20 0.97 -6.62 -19.17
N LEU A 21 2.15 -6.93 -19.72
CA LEU A 21 2.29 -7.67 -20.98
C LEU A 21 1.74 -9.10 -20.94
N ARG A 22 1.61 -9.69 -19.75
CA ARG A 22 1.12 -11.06 -19.53
C ARG A 22 -0.34 -11.11 -19.07
N GLY A 23 -1.11 -10.07 -19.38
CA GLY A 23 -2.50 -9.89 -18.92
C GLY A 23 -3.38 -11.11 -19.19
N PRO A 24 -3.40 -11.64 -20.43
CA PRO A 24 -4.19 -12.83 -20.76
C PRO A 24 -3.80 -14.07 -19.94
N GLU A 25 -2.51 -14.35 -19.75
CA GLU A 25 -2.04 -15.50 -18.97
C GLU A 25 -2.32 -15.33 -17.47
N ALA A 26 -2.15 -14.11 -16.94
CA ALA A 26 -2.51 -13.79 -15.57
C ALA A 26 -4.02 -13.95 -15.34
N ALA A 27 -4.84 -13.50 -16.29
CA ALA A 27 -6.29 -13.68 -16.25
C ALA A 27 -6.66 -15.17 -16.25
N ALA A 28 -6.03 -15.98 -17.10
CA ALA A 28 -6.23 -17.43 -17.15
C ALA A 28 -5.82 -18.12 -15.84
N ALA A 29 -4.79 -17.59 -15.16
CA ALA A 29 -4.38 -18.03 -13.84
C ALA A 29 -5.22 -17.44 -12.68
N GLY A 30 -6.24 -16.64 -12.99
CA GLY A 30 -7.11 -15.99 -12.00
C GLY A 30 -6.45 -14.85 -11.23
N ILE A 31 -5.29 -14.35 -11.67
CA ILE A 31 -4.59 -13.22 -11.08
C ILE A 31 -5.25 -11.93 -11.53
N LEU A 32 -5.73 -11.14 -10.57
CA LEU A 32 -6.47 -9.91 -10.81
C LEU A 32 -5.68 -8.67 -10.39
N ARG A 33 -4.83 -8.79 -9.37
CA ARG A 33 -4.16 -7.64 -8.75
C ARG A 33 -2.67 -7.85 -8.58
N ALA A 34 -1.94 -6.74 -8.67
CA ALA A 34 -0.52 -6.69 -8.39
C ALA A 34 -0.21 -5.55 -7.43
N LEU A 35 0.70 -5.81 -6.50
CA LEU A 35 1.41 -4.80 -5.75
C LEU A 35 2.89 -4.96 -6.04
N SER A 36 3.55 -3.90 -6.48
CA SER A 36 4.98 -3.88 -6.68
C SER A 36 5.59 -2.83 -5.77
N ILE A 37 6.59 -3.21 -4.98
CA ILE A 37 7.27 -2.35 -4.02
C ILE A 37 8.77 -2.34 -4.39
N PRO A 38 9.38 -1.18 -4.67
CA PRO A 38 10.81 -1.10 -4.87
C PRO A 38 11.54 -1.43 -3.56
N CYS A 39 12.63 -2.18 -3.66
CA CYS A 39 13.43 -2.60 -2.52
C CYS A 39 14.75 -1.84 -2.53
N SER A 40 14.97 -1.03 -1.49
CA SER A 40 16.29 -0.46 -1.20
C SER A 40 17.25 -1.60 -0.84
N VAL A 41 18.27 -1.81 -1.69
CA VAL A 41 19.35 -2.77 -1.46
C VAL A 41 20.69 -2.04 -1.39
N ARG A 42 21.72 -2.70 -0.83
CA ARG A 42 23.08 -2.15 -0.89
C ARG A 42 23.60 -2.24 -2.32
N GLY A 43 24.07 -1.11 -2.86
CA GLY A 43 24.60 -1.02 -4.22
C GLY A 43 23.69 -0.20 -5.14
N ASN A 44 23.93 -0.30 -6.45
CA ASN A 44 23.24 0.51 -7.46
C ASN A 44 22.17 -0.27 -8.24
N ASP A 45 21.90 -1.52 -7.85
CA ASP A 45 20.92 -2.37 -8.52
C ASP A 45 19.50 -2.08 -8.02
N VAL A 46 18.55 -1.99 -8.95
CA VAL A 46 17.13 -1.76 -8.62
C VAL A 46 16.42 -3.11 -8.49
N TRP A 47 15.92 -3.39 -7.29
CA TRP A 47 15.12 -4.59 -7.01
C TRP A 47 13.66 -4.21 -6.76
N VAL A 48 12.74 -5.09 -7.15
CA VAL A 48 11.30 -4.90 -6.93
C VAL A 48 10.70 -6.19 -6.38
N LEU A 49 10.01 -6.10 -5.25
CA LEU A 49 9.13 -7.14 -4.76
C LEU A 49 7.77 -7.00 -5.44
N SER A 50 7.34 -8.00 -6.19
CA SER A 50 6.01 -8.06 -6.79
C SER A 50 5.17 -9.15 -6.14
N LEU A 51 4.02 -8.77 -5.60
CA LEU A 51 3.00 -9.66 -5.07
C LEU A 51 1.82 -9.69 -6.05
N LEU A 52 1.32 -10.88 -6.32
CA LEU A 52 0.22 -11.13 -7.26
C LEU A 52 -0.89 -11.88 -6.53
N SER A 53 -2.15 -11.49 -6.76
CA SER A 53 -3.28 -12.16 -6.12
C SER A 53 -4.49 -12.35 -7.02
N SER A 54 -5.25 -13.38 -6.70
CA SER A 54 -6.62 -13.60 -7.17
C SER A 54 -7.65 -12.99 -6.20
N ALA A 55 -8.93 -13.00 -6.59
CA ALA A 55 -10.02 -12.65 -5.66
C ALA A 55 -10.15 -13.66 -4.49
N ALA A 56 -9.77 -14.92 -4.70
CA ALA A 56 -9.88 -15.97 -3.67
C ALA A 56 -8.74 -15.91 -2.64
N THR A 57 -7.58 -15.36 -3.04
CA THR A 57 -6.37 -15.29 -2.21
C THR A 57 -5.76 -13.89 -2.31
N PRO A 58 -6.40 -12.86 -1.72
CA PRO A 58 -5.92 -11.49 -1.79
C PRO A 58 -4.57 -11.32 -1.08
N ILE A 59 -3.73 -10.39 -1.56
CA ILE A 59 -2.48 -10.00 -0.88
C ILE A 59 -2.76 -9.56 0.56
N ALA A 60 -3.82 -8.76 0.71
CA ALA A 60 -4.34 -8.23 1.95
C ALA A 60 -5.83 -7.88 1.73
N LEU A 61 -6.65 -7.88 2.78
CA LEU A 61 -8.06 -7.47 2.69
C LEU A 61 -8.23 -5.98 2.38
N ARG A 62 -7.21 -5.17 2.68
CA ARG A 62 -7.10 -3.79 2.26
C ARG A 62 -5.63 -3.44 2.01
N THR A 63 -5.39 -2.68 0.94
CA THR A 63 -4.08 -2.17 0.55
C THR A 63 -4.15 -0.66 0.41
N GLU A 64 -3.17 0.04 0.96
CA GLU A 64 -3.05 1.49 0.87
C GLU A 64 -1.61 1.91 0.58
N ILE A 65 -1.43 3.03 -0.12
CA ILE A 65 -0.14 3.70 -0.31
C ILE A 65 -0.27 5.12 0.20
N TRP A 66 0.60 5.49 1.13
CA TRP A 66 0.63 6.76 1.85
C TRP A 66 1.84 7.57 1.44
N ARG A 67 1.64 8.83 1.03
CA ARG A 67 2.71 9.73 0.56
C ARG A 67 2.72 11.03 1.34
N PRO A 68 3.86 11.70 1.51
CA PRO A 68 3.90 13.00 2.17
C PRO A 68 3.09 14.03 1.36
N ASP A 69 2.46 14.95 2.08
CA ASP A 69 2.01 16.20 1.47
C ASP A 69 3.20 17.10 1.10
N ALA A 70 2.93 18.19 0.38
CA ALA A 70 3.98 19.13 0.00
C ALA A 70 4.71 19.75 1.21
N GLY A 71 4.06 19.81 2.37
CA GLY A 71 4.64 20.30 3.62
C GLY A 71 5.42 19.25 4.42
N GLY A 72 5.32 17.96 4.09
CA GLY A 72 5.96 16.86 4.82
C GLY A 72 5.43 16.65 6.26
N LEU A 73 4.29 17.25 6.61
CA LEU A 73 3.69 17.16 7.96
C LEU A 73 2.53 16.17 8.02
N GLN A 74 1.98 15.82 6.86
CA GLN A 74 0.83 14.94 6.72
C GLN A 74 1.15 13.84 5.71
N LEU A 75 0.46 12.71 5.85
CA LEU A 75 0.43 11.71 4.79
C LEU A 75 -0.93 11.72 4.11
N GLN A 76 -0.87 11.66 2.78
CA GLN A 76 -2.00 11.54 1.88
C GLN A 76 -2.16 10.11 1.40
N ARG A 77 -3.40 9.62 1.37
CA ARG A 77 -3.69 8.34 0.72
C ARG A 77 -3.62 8.52 -0.80
N ALA A 78 -2.56 8.00 -1.40
CA ALA A 78 -2.33 8.04 -2.85
C ALA A 78 -3.03 6.88 -3.55
N VAL A 79 -3.12 5.73 -2.88
CA VAL A 79 -3.86 4.55 -3.34
C VAL A 79 -4.59 3.95 -2.14
N GLY A 80 -5.80 3.45 -2.36
CA GLY A 80 -6.52 2.67 -1.36
C GLY A 80 -7.55 1.76 -1.99
N ARG A 81 -7.54 0.49 -1.58
CA ARG A 81 -8.56 -0.48 -1.96
C ARG A 81 -8.83 -1.45 -0.82
N CYS A 82 -10.10 -1.73 -0.57
CA CYS A 82 -10.57 -2.79 0.31
C CYS A 82 -11.33 -3.85 -0.49
N GLU A 83 -11.12 -5.14 -0.19
CA GLU A 83 -11.86 -6.23 -0.84
C GLU A 83 -13.37 -6.19 -0.52
N ILE A 84 -13.75 -5.60 0.62
CA ILE A 84 -15.15 -5.45 1.03
C ILE A 84 -15.75 -4.13 0.52
N ASN A 85 -15.05 -3.02 0.70
CA ASN A 85 -15.59 -1.68 0.39
C ASN A 85 -15.23 -1.17 -1.01
N GLY A 86 -14.40 -1.89 -1.76
CA GLY A 86 -13.89 -1.46 -3.07
C GLY A 86 -12.83 -0.35 -2.97
N PRO A 87 -12.70 0.50 -4.01
CA PRO A 87 -11.78 1.64 -4.01
C PRO A 87 -12.07 2.62 -2.86
N LEU A 88 -11.01 3.12 -2.23
CA LEU A 88 -11.11 4.07 -1.13
C LEU A 88 -10.84 5.50 -1.63
N PRO A 89 -11.39 6.53 -0.97
CA PRO A 89 -11.05 7.93 -1.28
C PRO A 89 -9.54 8.15 -1.21
N CYS A 90 -9.00 8.88 -2.19
CA CYS A 90 -7.58 9.22 -2.34
C CYS A 90 -7.38 10.70 -2.70
N GLY A 91 -6.14 11.20 -2.60
CA GLY A 91 -5.75 12.55 -3.00
C GLY A 91 -5.64 13.54 -1.83
N GLY A 92 -5.45 14.83 -2.14
CA GLY A 92 -5.11 15.85 -1.14
C GLY A 92 -6.16 16.10 -0.04
N SER A 93 -7.43 15.77 -0.28
CA SER A 93 -8.48 15.82 0.76
C SER A 93 -8.41 14.64 1.73
N GLN A 94 -7.60 13.63 1.43
CA GLN A 94 -7.37 12.44 2.24
C GLN A 94 -5.98 12.53 2.85
N ALA A 95 -5.75 13.61 3.61
CA ALA A 95 -4.51 13.90 4.31
C ALA A 95 -4.75 13.86 5.82
N TRP A 96 -3.82 13.24 6.55
CA TRP A 96 -3.87 13.19 8.01
C TRP A 96 -2.50 13.50 8.62
N PRO A 97 -2.45 14.12 9.80
CA PRO A 97 -1.20 14.27 10.54
C PRO A 97 -0.49 12.93 10.72
N ILE A 98 0.83 12.90 10.50
CA ILE A 98 1.64 11.67 10.60
C ILE A 98 1.42 10.96 11.95
N ASP A 99 1.33 11.71 13.05
CA ASP A 99 1.12 11.17 14.40
C ASP A 99 -0.25 10.51 14.58
N ALA A 100 -1.25 10.89 13.78
CA ALA A 100 -2.60 10.34 13.83
C ALA A 100 -2.76 9.01 13.06
N LEU A 101 -1.70 8.58 12.35
CA LEU A 101 -1.73 7.39 11.48
C LEU A 101 -1.14 6.13 12.14
N GLY A 102 -0.83 6.16 13.43
CA GLY A 102 -0.43 4.98 14.19
C GLY A 102 0.77 4.25 13.56
N PRO A 103 0.68 2.93 13.26
CA PRO A 103 1.76 2.17 12.66
C PRO A 103 2.28 2.73 11.32
N ILE A 104 1.41 3.34 10.51
CA ILE A 104 1.83 3.98 9.24
C ILE A 104 2.71 5.19 9.53
N GLY A 105 2.31 6.05 10.46
CA GLY A 105 3.10 7.20 10.87
C GLY A 105 4.42 6.82 11.54
N LEU A 106 4.43 5.74 12.33
CA LEU A 106 5.64 5.19 12.93
C LEU A 106 6.60 4.63 11.86
N ALA A 107 6.09 3.90 10.86
CA ALA A 107 6.88 3.42 9.74
C ALA A 107 7.50 4.57 8.95
N TRP A 108 6.73 5.63 8.69
CA TRP A 108 7.21 6.85 8.04
C TRP A 108 8.37 7.50 8.79
N ARG A 109 8.23 7.71 10.11
CA ARG A 109 9.26 8.39 10.91
C ARG A 109 10.52 7.55 11.12
N SER A 110 10.37 6.23 11.27
CA SER A 110 11.48 5.34 11.65
C SER A 110 12.23 4.76 10.46
N GLY A 111 11.60 4.68 9.29
CA GLY A 111 12.11 3.88 8.17
C GLY A 111 12.09 2.38 8.45
N VAL A 112 11.42 1.92 9.51
CA VAL A 112 11.31 0.52 9.91
C VAL A 112 9.88 0.03 9.78
N ALA A 113 9.69 -1.15 9.20
CA ALA A 113 8.38 -1.79 9.10
C ALA A 113 7.70 -1.94 10.46
N GLN A 114 6.39 -1.66 10.51
CA GLN A 114 5.58 -1.74 11.72
C GLN A 114 4.48 -2.78 11.54
N ALA A 115 4.26 -3.62 12.54
CA ALA A 115 3.15 -4.56 12.58
C ALA A 115 2.28 -4.29 13.80
N ALA A 116 0.95 -4.31 13.62
CA ALA A 116 -0.01 -4.14 14.69
C ALA A 116 -1.15 -5.18 14.58
N SER A 117 -1.65 -5.63 15.73
CA SER A 117 -2.78 -6.54 15.86
C SER A 117 -3.86 -5.90 16.75
N GLY A 118 -5.11 -6.37 16.64
CA GLY A 118 -6.23 -5.93 17.49
C GLY A 118 -7.16 -4.90 16.83
N GLY A 119 -7.21 -4.86 15.50
CA GLY A 119 -7.91 -3.84 14.73
C GLY A 119 -7.03 -2.61 14.62
N ALA A 120 -6.25 -2.52 13.54
CA ALA A 120 -5.33 -1.43 13.28
C ALA A 120 -6.09 -0.13 12.94
N VAL A 121 -6.67 0.48 13.97
CA VAL A 121 -7.45 1.72 13.89
C VAL A 121 -6.50 2.91 13.94
N HIS A 122 -6.75 3.89 13.08
CA HIS A 122 -6.05 5.17 13.06
C HIS A 122 -7.01 6.23 12.50
N ALA A 123 -6.60 7.50 12.43
CA ALA A 123 -7.51 8.59 12.06
C ALA A 123 -8.16 8.46 10.66
N ALA A 124 -7.64 7.57 9.80
CA ALA A 124 -8.16 7.31 8.45
C ALA A 124 -8.86 5.94 8.30
N LEU A 125 -9.07 5.23 9.40
CA LEU A 125 -9.77 3.95 9.48
C LEU A 125 -10.46 3.83 10.84
N THR A 126 -11.78 3.95 10.86
CA THR A 126 -12.56 3.84 12.09
C THR A 126 -12.68 2.38 12.56
N ALA A 127 -13.01 2.18 13.85
CA ALA A 127 -13.20 0.84 14.40
C ALA A 127 -14.36 0.09 13.73
N ASP A 128 -15.46 0.78 13.39
CA ASP A 128 -16.61 0.18 12.72
C ASP A 128 -16.28 -0.23 11.28
N GLU A 129 -15.57 0.61 10.53
CA GLU A 129 -15.09 0.26 9.19
C GLU A 129 -14.13 -0.93 9.24
N ALA A 130 -13.18 -0.95 10.17
CA ALA A 130 -12.24 -2.05 10.34
C ALA A 130 -12.98 -3.36 10.65
N ARG A 131 -13.95 -3.32 11.58
CA ARG A 131 -14.77 -4.48 11.95
C ARG A 131 -15.64 -4.96 10.79
N ALA A 132 -16.29 -4.06 10.06
CA ALA A 132 -17.13 -4.40 8.92
C ALA A 132 -16.33 -5.04 7.77
N ALA A 133 -15.10 -4.57 7.56
CA ALA A 133 -14.18 -5.12 6.56
C ALA A 133 -13.33 -6.31 7.05
N GLY A 134 -13.51 -6.75 8.30
CA GLY A 134 -12.79 -7.88 8.88
C GLY A 134 -11.31 -7.62 9.19
N LEU A 135 -10.86 -6.36 9.21
CA LEU A 135 -9.46 -5.97 9.38
C LEU A 135 -9.06 -6.08 10.86
N ARG A 136 -8.17 -7.01 11.18
CA ARG A 136 -7.69 -7.27 12.56
C ARG A 136 -6.22 -6.92 12.76
N SER A 137 -5.47 -6.76 11.69
CA SER A 137 -4.04 -6.46 11.74
C SER A 137 -3.59 -5.56 10.60
N LEU A 138 -2.43 -4.96 10.76
CA LEU A 138 -1.78 -4.09 9.77
C LEU A 138 -0.28 -4.37 9.75
N LEU A 139 0.26 -4.45 8.54
CA LEU A 139 1.67 -4.32 8.26
C LEU A 139 1.89 -3.01 7.48
N ALA A 140 2.64 -2.07 8.06
CA ALA A 140 3.06 -0.84 7.42
C ALA A 140 4.54 -0.96 6.98
N LEU A 141 4.76 -0.96 5.67
CA LEU A 141 6.07 -1.12 5.05
C LEU A 141 6.55 0.24 4.51
N PRO A 142 7.62 0.82 5.09
CA PRO A 142 8.21 2.03 4.51
C PRO A 142 8.92 1.67 3.21
N VAL A 143 8.73 2.51 2.21
CA VAL A 143 9.51 2.51 0.98
C VAL A 143 10.57 3.59 1.13
N VAL A 144 11.82 3.18 1.05
CA VAL A 144 12.98 4.05 1.22
C VAL A 144 13.62 4.28 -0.13
N ASP A 145 13.92 5.54 -0.41
CA ASP A 145 14.64 6.02 -1.57
C ASP A 145 15.68 7.06 -1.12
N ASP A 146 16.90 6.95 -1.63
CA ASP A 146 18.06 7.76 -1.23
C ASP A 146 18.21 7.98 0.30
N GLY A 147 17.95 6.92 1.08
CA GLY A 147 18.05 6.95 2.55
C GLY A 147 16.90 7.67 3.27
N ALA A 148 15.89 8.15 2.55
CA ALA A 148 14.68 8.76 3.11
C ALA A 148 13.43 7.92 2.81
N VAL A 149 12.45 7.93 3.70
CA VAL A 149 11.15 7.30 3.39
C VAL A 149 10.41 8.19 2.39
N CYS A 150 10.02 7.63 1.24
CA CYS A 150 9.27 8.34 0.21
C CYS A 150 7.77 8.02 0.24
N GLU A 151 7.40 6.85 0.77
CA GLU A 151 6.01 6.45 1.02
C GLU A 151 5.90 5.28 2.00
N VAL A 152 4.70 4.97 2.46
CA VAL A 152 4.40 3.79 3.29
C VAL A 152 3.29 2.98 2.65
N VAL A 153 3.53 1.69 2.46
CA VAL A 153 2.52 0.71 2.01
C VAL A 153 1.85 0.09 3.22
N GLY A 154 0.54 0.23 3.35
CA GLY A 154 -0.27 -0.40 4.39
C GLY A 154 -1.00 -1.64 3.88
N LEU A 155 -0.76 -2.79 4.49
CA LEU A 155 -1.43 -4.06 4.21
C LEU A 155 -2.24 -4.51 5.42
N TYR A 156 -3.55 -4.67 5.27
CA TYR A 156 -4.47 -4.99 6.36
C TYR A 156 -5.07 -6.40 6.18
N PHE A 157 -5.12 -7.18 7.26
CA PHE A 157 -5.60 -8.57 7.28
C PHE A 157 -6.59 -8.80 8.40
#